data_AF-A0A3P7IU87-F1
#
_entry.id   AF-A0A3P7IU87-F1
#
_cell.length_a   1.000
_cell.length_b   1.000
_cell.length_c   1.000
_cell.angle_alpha   90.00
_cell.angle_beta   90.00
_cell.angle_gamma   90.00
#
_symmetry.space_group_name_H-M   'P 1'
#
loop_
_entity.id
_entity.type
_entity.pdbx_description
1 polymer ?
#
loop_
_entity_poly.entity_id
_entity_poly.type
_entity_poly.pdbx_seq_one_letter_code
_entity_poly.pdbx_strand_id
1 'polypeptide(L)'
;MFGIDFSPMFEPWDQRKLLIGVLYHFVVVYSLAIIGFFLPFILLFTFQWHILLLYGIWYYYDRKSPKEGGYSSEWVQRWTVHKWFADYFPVRLHKTVDLSPSHNYLVGCHPHGIIAMAVFANFATNGTEKYIK
;
A
#
# COMPACT_ATOMS: atom_id res chain seq x y z
N MET A 1 37.29 -2.57 -8.01
CA MET A 1 38.22 -1.55 -7.46
C MET A 1 37.51 -0.29 -6.91
N PHE A 2 36.20 -0.30 -6.66
CA PHE A 2 35.56 0.69 -5.77
C PHE A 2 34.72 0.08 -4.64
N GLY A 3 34.56 -1.25 -4.57
CA GLY A 3 33.75 -1.92 -3.53
C GLY A 3 32.25 -1.57 -3.58
N ILE A 4 31.85 -0.69 -4.50
CA ILE A 4 30.47 -0.32 -4.77
C ILE A 4 29.90 -1.37 -5.71
N ASP A 5 29.06 -2.23 -5.15
CA ASP A 5 28.22 -3.14 -5.93
C ASP A 5 26.98 -2.36 -6.38
N PHE A 6 26.90 -2.09 -7.68
CA PHE A 6 25.79 -1.31 -8.22
C PHE A 6 24.53 -2.18 -8.30
N SER A 7 23.41 -1.59 -7.87
CA SER A 7 22.06 -2.16 -7.88
C SER A 7 21.75 -2.98 -9.15
N PRO A 8 20.96 -4.07 -9.05
CA PRO A 8 20.98 -5.23 -9.94
C PRO A 8 20.24 -4.99 -11.26
N MET A 9 20.53 -3.90 -11.98
CA MET A 9 19.92 -3.64 -13.29
C MET A 9 20.32 -4.70 -14.34
N PHE A 10 21.48 -5.35 -14.15
CA PHE A 10 22.02 -6.36 -15.06
C PHE A 10 21.97 -7.80 -14.54
N GLU A 11 21.53 -8.02 -13.31
CA GLU A 11 21.45 -9.33 -12.65
C GLU A 11 20.34 -10.22 -13.22
N PRO A 12 20.25 -11.51 -12.83
CA PRO A 12 19.16 -12.40 -13.21
C PRO A 12 17.77 -11.84 -12.86
N TRP A 13 16.75 -12.31 -13.59
CA TRP A 13 15.36 -11.88 -13.43
C TRP A 13 14.85 -11.94 -11.98
N ASP A 14 15.34 -12.93 -11.22
CA ASP A 14 14.96 -13.11 -9.82
C ASP A 14 15.33 -11.94 -8.91
N GLN A 15 16.39 -11.20 -9.20
CA GLN A 15 16.76 -10.00 -8.45
C GLN A 15 16.07 -8.75 -9.00
N ARG A 16 15.92 -8.66 -10.34
CA ARG A 16 15.24 -7.53 -11.00
C ARG A 16 13.80 -7.38 -10.55
N LYS A 17 13.05 -8.49 -10.42
CA LYS A 17 11.64 -8.46 -10.00
C LYS A 17 11.48 -7.86 -8.60
N LEU A 18 12.41 -8.13 -7.67
CA LEU A 18 12.38 -7.59 -6.31
C LEU A 18 12.57 -6.07 -6.33
N LEU A 19 13.54 -5.58 -7.12
CA LEU A 19 13.75 -4.15 -7.32
C LEU A 19 12.51 -3.47 -7.93
N ILE A 20 11.87 -4.09 -8.92
CA ILE A 20 10.62 -3.60 -9.50
C ILE A 20 9.53 -3.49 -8.43
N GLY A 21 9.41 -4.48 -7.54
CA GLY A 21 8.46 -4.44 -6.42
C GLY A 21 8.68 -3.24 -5.50
N VAL A 22 9.94 -2.96 -5.14
CA VAL A 22 10.32 -1.80 -4.32
C VAL A 22 10.04 -0.48 -5.05
N LEU A 23 10.50 -0.35 -6.29
CA LEU A 23 10.27 0.86 -7.09
C LEU A 23 8.77 1.13 -7.29
N TYR A 24 7.98 0.09 -7.57
CA TYR A 24 6.53 0.19 -7.65
C TYR A 24 5.93 0.76 -6.36
N HIS A 25 6.34 0.24 -5.19
CA HIS A 25 5.84 0.75 -3.90
C HIS A 25 6.16 2.24 -3.74
N PHE A 26 7.40 2.65 -3.96
CA PHE A 26 7.80 4.05 -3.82
C PHE A 26 7.09 4.95 -4.82
N VAL A 27 7.01 4.57 -6.09
CA VAL A 27 6.33 5.36 -7.11
C VAL A 27 4.85 5.50 -6.77
N VAL A 28 4.15 4.40 -6.49
CA VAL A 28 2.69 4.43 -6.25
C VAL A 28 2.36 5.17 -4.95
N VAL A 29 2.99 4.82 -3.83
CA VAL A 29 2.62 5.39 -2.52
C VAL A 29 2.94 6.88 -2.47
N TYR A 30 4.12 7.29 -2.90
CA TYR A 30 4.51 8.69 -2.82
C TYR A 30 3.83 9.55 -3.87
N SER A 31 3.66 9.07 -5.12
CA SER A 31 2.92 9.84 -6.11
C SER A 31 1.45 10.01 -5.72
N LEU A 32 0.79 8.97 -5.19
CA LEU A 32 -0.58 9.09 -4.70
C LEU A 32 -0.69 10.03 -3.49
N ALA A 33 0.27 10.00 -2.57
CA ALA A 33 0.31 10.92 -1.43
C ALA A 33 0.49 12.38 -1.87
N ILE A 34 1.41 12.64 -2.81
CA ILE A 34 1.67 13.96 -3.37
C ILE A 34 0.42 14.46 -4.12
N ILE A 35 -0.13 13.64 -5.02
CA ILE A 35 -1.34 14.00 -5.77
C ILE A 35 -2.50 14.25 -4.80
N GLY A 36 -2.74 13.35 -3.84
CA GLY A 36 -3.82 13.50 -2.86
C GLY A 36 -3.69 14.76 -2.00
N PHE A 37 -2.46 15.17 -1.67
CA PHE A 37 -2.21 16.40 -0.92
C PHE A 37 -2.42 17.66 -1.77
N PHE A 38 -1.89 17.72 -3.00
CA PHE A 38 -1.92 18.93 -3.82
C PHE A 38 -3.20 19.10 -4.67
N LEU A 39 -3.83 18.00 -5.09
CA LEU A 39 -4.99 18.03 -5.98
C LEU A 39 -6.14 18.89 -5.46
N PRO A 40 -6.54 18.85 -4.17
CA PRO A 40 -7.59 19.72 -3.66
C PRO A 40 -7.27 21.21 -3.82
N PHE A 41 -6.03 21.62 -3.56
CA PHE A 41 -5.62 23.01 -3.74
C PHE A 41 -5.70 23.41 -5.21
N ILE A 42 -5.18 22.56 -6.12
CA ILE A 42 -5.24 22.81 -7.56
C ILE A 42 -6.70 22.99 -8.01
N LEU A 43 -7.60 22.10 -7.62
CA LEU A 43 -9.02 22.15 -7.97
C LEU A 43 -9.74 23.40 -7.44
N LEU A 44 -9.33 23.92 -6.27
CA LEU A 44 -9.86 25.19 -5.75
C LEU A 44 -9.37 26.38 -6.59
N PHE A 45 -8.08 26.44 -6.90
CA PHE A 45 -7.48 27.55 -7.65
C PHE A 45 -7.84 27.54 -9.15
N THR A 46 -8.21 26.40 -9.73
CA THR A 46 -8.69 26.28 -11.11
C THR A 46 -10.21 26.46 -11.23
N PHE A 47 -10.89 26.89 -10.16
CA PHE A 47 -12.36 27.06 -10.10
C PHE A 47 -13.15 25.76 -10.33
N GLN A 48 -12.51 24.60 -10.18
CA GLN A 48 -13.12 23.27 -10.26
C GLN A 48 -13.64 22.77 -8.90
N TRP A 49 -13.97 23.70 -7.99
CA TRP A 49 -14.41 23.43 -6.63
C TRP A 49 -15.66 22.52 -6.56
N HIS A 50 -16.49 22.51 -7.61
CA HIS A 50 -17.66 21.63 -7.73
C HIS A 50 -17.29 20.14 -7.59
N ILE A 51 -16.12 19.73 -8.10
CA ILE A 51 -15.63 18.34 -7.96
C ILE A 51 -15.35 18.02 -6.49
N LEU A 52 -14.74 18.95 -5.76
CA LEU A 52 -14.49 18.82 -4.33
C LEU A 52 -15.79 18.83 -3.53
N LEU A 53 -16.78 19.63 -3.94
CA LEU A 53 -18.11 19.61 -3.32
C LEU A 53 -18.77 18.23 -3.48
N LEU A 54 -18.78 17.68 -4.70
CA LEU A 54 -19.34 16.36 -4.95
C LEU A 54 -18.62 15.27 -4.15
N TYR A 55 -17.28 15.33 -4.10
CA TYR A 55 -16.49 14.42 -3.28
C TYR A 55 -16.80 14.58 -1.78
N GLY A 56 -16.98 15.81 -1.29
CA GLY A 56 -17.34 16.10 0.10
C GLY A 56 -18.73 15.56 0.49
N ILE A 57 -19.71 15.67 -0.42
CA ILE A 57 -21.03 15.06 -0.23
C ILE A 57 -20.91 13.54 -0.15
N TRP A 58 -20.18 12.92 -1.08
CA TRP A 58 -19.92 11.49 -1.06
C TRP A 58 -19.21 11.06 0.23
N TYR A 59 -18.16 11.78 0.65
CA TYR A 59 -17.43 11.51 1.88
C TYR A 59 -18.32 11.59 3.13
N TYR A 60 -19.23 12.57 3.20
CA TYR A 60 -20.17 12.68 4.31
C TYR A 60 -21.14 11.50 4.37
N TYR A 61 -21.68 11.09 3.22
CA TYR A 61 -22.50 9.88 3.10
C TYR A 61 -21.70 8.63 3.52
N ASP A 62 -20.44 8.55 3.11
CA ASP A 62 -19.55 7.40 3.26
C ASP A 62 -18.82 7.31 4.62
N ARG A 63 -19.02 8.28 5.53
CA ARG A 63 -18.25 8.43 6.78
C ARG A 63 -18.19 7.18 7.69
N LYS A 64 -19.09 6.21 7.52
CA LYS A 64 -19.11 4.96 8.28
C LYS A 64 -18.24 3.86 7.68
N SER A 65 -17.93 3.92 6.38
CA SER A 65 -17.20 2.87 5.66
C SER A 65 -15.87 2.48 6.29
N PRO A 66 -15.05 3.39 6.85
CA PRO A 66 -13.82 2.98 7.56
C PRO A 66 -14.05 2.05 8.76
N LYS A 67 -15.25 2.04 9.35
CA LYS A 67 -15.64 1.17 10.46
C LYS A 67 -16.35 -0.10 10.02
N GLU A 68 -16.75 -0.19 8.75
CA GLU A 68 -17.54 -1.29 8.19
C GLU A 68 -16.73 -2.10 7.15
N GLY A 69 -15.40 -1.94 7.14
CA GLY A 69 -14.47 -2.70 6.29
C GLY A 69 -13.93 -1.94 5.07
N GLY A 70 -14.49 -0.77 4.75
CA GLY A 70 -14.03 0.11 3.67
C GLY A 70 -14.13 -0.53 2.28
N TYR A 71 -13.25 -0.09 1.38
CA TYR A 71 -13.28 -0.45 -0.05
C TYR A 71 -12.04 -1.25 -0.49
N SER A 72 -11.81 -2.39 0.15
CA SER A 72 -10.69 -3.26 -0.25
C SER A 72 -10.98 -3.94 -1.59
N SER A 73 -10.08 -3.77 -2.57
CA SER A 73 -10.11 -4.57 -3.81
C SER A 73 -9.13 -5.74 -3.71
N GLU A 74 -9.66 -6.96 -3.55
CA GLU A 74 -8.83 -8.17 -3.53
C GLU A 74 -8.01 -8.35 -4.81
N TRP A 75 -8.58 -7.98 -5.96
CA TRP A 75 -7.90 -8.10 -7.24
C TRP A 75 -6.61 -7.26 -7.27
N VAL A 76 -6.68 -5.99 -6.85
CA VAL A 76 -5.50 -5.12 -6.76
C VAL A 76 -4.52 -5.67 -5.72
N GLN A 77 -5.02 -6.03 -4.53
CA GLN A 77 -4.16 -6.54 -3.46
C GLN A 77 -3.42 -7.83 -3.82
N ARG A 78 -3.97 -8.64 -4.74
CA ARG A 78 -3.38 -9.90 -5.22
C ARG A 78 -2.39 -9.71 -6.39
N TRP A 79 -2.14 -8.47 -6.85
CA TRP A 79 -1.17 -8.23 -7.92
C TRP A 79 0.22 -8.78 -7.55
N THR A 80 0.86 -9.45 -8.51
CA THR A 80 2.14 -10.16 -8.31
C THR A 80 3.27 -9.25 -7.82
N VAL A 81 3.25 -7.96 -8.19
CA VAL A 81 4.25 -6.97 -7.76
C VAL A 81 4.33 -6.84 -6.23
N HIS A 82 3.22 -7.07 -5.52
CA HIS A 82 3.20 -7.05 -4.06
C HIS A 82 3.97 -8.22 -3.44
N LYS A 83 4.00 -9.38 -4.11
CA LYS A 83 4.83 -10.52 -3.69
C LYS A 83 6.31 -10.17 -3.84
N TRP A 84 6.70 -9.60 -4.98
CA TRP A 84 8.09 -9.17 -5.20
C TRP A 84 8.57 -8.14 -4.18
N PHE A 85 7.70 -7.21 -3.78
CA PHE A 85 7.99 -6.25 -2.72
C PHE A 85 8.19 -6.95 -1.36
N ALA A 86 7.31 -7.87 -0.99
CA ALA A 86 7.42 -8.63 0.26
C ALA A 86 8.69 -9.50 0.30
N ASP A 87 9.02 -10.14 -0.82
CA ASP A 87 10.19 -11.01 -0.98
C ASP A 87 11.52 -10.23 -0.91
N TYR A 88 11.54 -8.93 -1.26
CA TYR A 88 12.73 -8.10 -1.14
C TYR A 88 13.15 -7.89 0.33
N PHE A 89 12.17 -7.74 1.25
CA PHE A 89 12.40 -7.53 2.70
C PHE A 89 12.15 -8.80 3.55
N PRO A 90 12.30 -9.97 2.94
CA PRO A 90 11.72 -11.26 3.36
C PRO A 90 10.54 -11.19 4.35
N VAL A 91 9.51 -10.39 4.06
CA VAL A 91 8.39 -10.17 4.99
C VAL A 91 7.55 -11.44 5.10
N ARG A 92 7.26 -11.87 6.32
CA ARG A 92 6.38 -13.02 6.59
C ARG A 92 5.28 -12.63 7.55
N LEU A 93 4.04 -12.92 7.17
CA LEU A 93 2.90 -12.92 8.09
C LEU A 93 2.86 -14.26 8.83
N HIS A 94 3.06 -14.22 10.15
CA HIS A 94 2.90 -15.36 11.04
C HIS A 94 1.56 -15.21 11.78
N LYS A 95 0.59 -16.05 11.43
CA LYS A 95 -0.70 -16.07 12.10
C LYS A 95 -0.61 -16.95 13.34
N THR A 96 -0.93 -16.37 14.48
CA THR A 96 -0.89 -17.05 15.79
C THR A 96 -2.27 -17.57 16.20
N VAL A 97 -3.34 -16.97 15.67
CA VAL A 97 -4.73 -17.32 15.98
C VAL A 97 -5.63 -16.98 14.81
N ASP A 98 -6.72 -17.72 14.65
CA ASP A 98 -7.81 -17.38 13.74
C ASP A 98 -8.63 -16.21 14.28
N LEU A 99 -8.76 -15.16 13.47
CA LEU A 99 -9.61 -14.02 13.78
C LEU A 99 -10.97 -14.24 13.11
N SER A 100 -12.05 -14.16 13.90
CA SER A 100 -13.41 -14.28 13.37
C SER A 100 -13.73 -13.11 12.44
N PRO A 101 -14.26 -13.34 11.22
CA PRO A 101 -14.63 -12.28 10.28
C PRO A 101 -15.86 -11.47 10.73
N SER A 102 -16.54 -11.88 11.80
CA SER A 102 -17.74 -11.22 12.32
C SER A 102 -17.46 -9.98 13.16
N HIS A 103 -16.20 -9.66 13.42
CA HIS A 103 -15.80 -8.54 14.27
C HIS A 103 -14.74 -7.68 13.59
N ASN A 104 -14.70 -6.40 13.97
CA ASN A 104 -13.64 -5.47 13.60
C ASN A 104 -12.47 -5.57 14.58
N TYR A 105 -11.24 -5.55 14.05
CA TYR A 105 -10.02 -5.58 14.86
C TYR A 105 -9.20 -4.32 14.62
N LEU A 106 -8.60 -3.79 15.69
CA LEU A 106 -7.60 -2.74 15.59
C LEU A 106 -6.21 -3.37 15.49
N VAL A 107 -5.53 -3.12 14.37
CA VAL A 107 -4.16 -3.60 14.16
C VAL A 107 -3.18 -2.57 14.70
N GLY A 108 -2.51 -2.91 15.80
CA GLY A 108 -1.38 -2.13 16.31
C GLY A 108 -0.13 -2.39 15.48
N CYS A 109 0.52 -1.31 15.03
CA CYS A 109 1.84 -1.39 14.40
C CYS A 109 2.83 -0.55 15.21
N HIS A 110 3.95 -1.15 15.59
CA HIS A 110 5.10 -0.44 16.14
C HIS A 110 6.16 -0.29 15.05
N PRO A 111 6.27 0.89 14.41
CA PRO A 111 7.21 1.08 13.31
C PRO A 111 8.63 1.24 13.85
N HIS A 112 9.50 0.26 13.58
CA HIS A 112 10.95 0.41 13.78
C HIS A 112 11.66 1.05 12.56
N GLY A 113 10.90 1.53 11.57
CA GLY A 113 11.42 2.23 10.40
C GLY A 113 10.51 3.38 9.96
N ILE A 114 11.06 4.32 9.21
CA ILE A 114 10.40 5.59 8.82
C ILE A 114 9.17 5.39 7.91
N ILE A 115 9.07 4.27 7.17
CA ILE A 115 8.21 4.15 5.97
C ILE A 115 7.18 2.98 6.05
N ALA A 116 6.84 2.47 7.24
CA ALA A 116 5.73 1.49 7.46
C ALA A 116 5.63 0.30 6.46
N MET A 117 6.75 -0.16 5.90
CA MET A 117 6.82 -1.12 4.78
C MET A 117 6.18 -2.48 5.12
N ALA A 118 6.36 -2.95 6.36
CA ALA A 118 5.80 -4.21 6.82
C ALA A 118 4.26 -4.17 6.90
N VAL A 119 3.66 -3.02 7.23
CA VAL A 119 2.21 -2.86 7.25
C VAL A 119 1.66 -2.90 5.83
N PHE A 120 2.37 -2.26 4.89
CA PHE A 120 1.98 -2.30 3.49
C PHE A 120 2.02 -3.73 2.92
N ALA A 121 3.11 -4.45 3.14
CA ALA A 121 3.28 -5.83 2.66
C ALA A 121 2.24 -6.81 3.25
N ASN A 122 1.92 -6.67 4.54
CA ASN A 122 1.04 -7.61 5.24
C ASN A 122 -0.45 -7.25 5.20
N PHE A 123 -0.79 -5.95 5.25
CA PHE A 123 -2.18 -5.52 5.47
C PHE A 123 -2.74 -4.69 4.31
N ALA A 124 -1.96 -3.79 3.71
CA ALA A 124 -2.44 -3.02 2.56
C ALA A 124 -2.52 -3.85 1.27
N THR A 125 -1.74 -4.94 1.20
CA THR A 125 -1.63 -5.81 0.03
C THR A 125 -1.80 -7.28 0.43
N ASN A 126 -1.75 -8.20 -0.54
CA ASN A 126 -1.69 -9.65 -0.32
C ASN A 126 -0.30 -10.21 -0.65
N GLY A 127 0.77 -9.41 -0.42
CA GLY A 127 2.14 -9.83 -0.71
C GLY A 127 2.59 -11.04 0.12
N THR A 128 2.06 -11.20 1.33
CA THR A 128 2.40 -12.29 2.26
C THR A 128 1.30 -13.34 2.43
N GLU A 129 0.34 -13.36 1.51
CA GLU A 129 -0.75 -14.35 1.38
C GLU A 129 -1.71 -14.39 2.58
N LYS A 130 -2.11 -13.20 3.08
CA LYS A 130 -3.01 -13.05 4.23
C LYS A 130 -4.39 -13.71 4.09
N TYR A 131 -4.83 -14.02 2.86
CA TYR A 131 -6.11 -14.70 2.62
C TYR A 131 -6.04 -16.23 2.71
N ILE A 132 -4.83 -16.81 2.69
CA ILE A 132 -4.60 -18.26 2.73
C ILE A 132 -4.21 -18.71 4.15
N LYS A 133 -3.60 -17.81 4.93
CA LYS A 133 -3.13 -18.07 6.29
C LYS A 133 -4.23 -17.88 7.31
#